data_AF-A0A150NXH8-F1
#
_entry.id   AF-A0A150NXH8-F1
#
_cell.length_a   1.000
_cell.length_b   1.000
_cell.length_c   1.000
_cell.angle_alpha   90.00
_cell.angle_beta   90.00
_cell.angle_gamma   90.00
#
_symmetry.space_group_name_H-M   'P 1'
#
loop_
_entity.id
_entity.type
_entity.pdbx_description
1 polymer ?
#
loop_
_entity_poly.entity_id
_entity_poly.type
_entity_poly.pdbx_seq_one_letter_code
_entity_poly.pdbx_strand_id
1 'polypeptide(L)' 'MEVFESLKANLVGKNARIVLPEGEEPRILQATKRLVKETEVIPVLLGNPEKLNLS' A
#
# COMPACT_ATOMS: atom_id res chain seq x y z
N MET A 1 -6.41 14.55 10.09
CA MET A 1 -5.18 15.23 9.60
C MET A 1 -5.45 15.75 8.19
N GLU A 2 -5.52 17.07 8.00
CA GLU A 2 -5.91 17.70 6.72
C GLU A 2 -4.98 17.32 5.55
N VAL A 3 -3.67 17.20 5.81
CA VAL A 3 -2.67 16.83 4.79
C VAL A 3 -2.90 15.42 4.23
N PHE A 4 -3.33 14.46 5.05
CA PHE A 4 -3.61 13.12 4.57
C PHE A 4 -4.85 13.08 3.67
N GLU A 5 -5.89 13.81 4.03
CA GLU A 5 -7.12 13.89 3.22
C GLU A 5 -6.87 14.59 1.88
N SER A 6 -6.05 15.64 1.85
CA SER A 6 -5.68 16.30 0.60
C SER A 6 -4.85 15.40 -0.32
N LEU A 7 -3.93 14.59 0.23
CA LEU A 7 -3.19 13.59 -0.54
C LEU A 7 -4.12 12.52 -1.12
N LYS A 8 -5.07 11.99 -0.34
CA LYS A 8 -6.07 11.03 -0.82
C LYS A 8 -6.93 11.59 -1.94
N ALA A 9 -7.41 12.82 -1.80
CA ALA A 9 -8.20 13.50 -2.84
C ALA A 9 -7.42 13.63 -4.17
N ASN A 10 -6.11 13.85 -4.09
CA ASN A 10 -5.24 13.95 -5.27
C ASN A 10 -4.97 12.62 -5.98
N LEU A 11 -5.29 11.49 -5.35
CA LEU A 11 -5.05 10.15 -5.88
C LEU A 11 -6.27 9.56 -6.60
N VAL A 12 -7.46 10.15 -6.42
CA VAL A 12 -8.72 9.68 -7.00
C VAL A 12 -8.61 9.59 -8.52
N GLY A 13 -8.93 8.42 -9.08
CA GLY A 13 -8.95 8.15 -10.52
C GLY A 13 -7.56 8.04 -11.18
N LYS A 14 -6.47 8.08 -10.41
CA LYS A 14 -5.11 8.01 -10.96
C LYS A 14 -4.55 6.60 -11.06
N ASN A 15 -5.20 5.60 -10.44
CA ASN A 15 -4.70 4.22 -10.38
C ASN A 15 -3.23 4.15 -9.96
N ALA A 16 -2.83 4.98 -8.99
CA ALA A 16 -1.44 5.14 -8.59
C ALA A 16 -0.87 3.81 -8.09
N ARG A 17 0.29 3.39 -8.63
CA ARG A 17 0.98 2.16 -8.25
C ARG A 17 2.26 2.50 -7.51
N ILE A 18 2.50 1.85 -6.36
CA ILE A 18 3.70 2.06 -5.55
C ILE A 18 4.36 0.71 -5.30
N VAL A 19 5.64 0.59 -5.67
CA VAL A 19 6.43 -0.61 -5.38
C VAL A 19 6.97 -0.53 -3.96
N LEU A 20 6.80 -1.59 -3.18
CA LEU A 20 7.32 -1.76 -1.83
C LEU A 20 8.30 -2.94 -1.84
N PRO A 21 9.61 -2.70 -1.98
CA PRO A 21 10.61 -3.75 -2.08
C PRO A 21 10.74 -4.64 -0.84
N GLU A 22 10.43 -4.11 0.33
CA GLU A 22 10.58 -4.78 1.63
C GLU A 22 9.30 -5.56 2.02
N GLY A 23 8.72 -6.30 1.07
CA GLY A 23 7.44 -6.97 1.27
C GLY A 23 7.44 -8.03 2.37
N GLU A 24 8.60 -8.58 2.73
CA GLU A 24 8.73 -9.53 3.85
C GLU A 24 8.76 -8.85 5.23
N GLU A 25 8.78 -7.51 5.31
CA GLU A 25 8.75 -6.79 6.59
C GLU A 25 7.31 -6.69 7.14
N PRO A 26 7.01 -7.27 8.32
CA PRO A 26 5.72 -7.11 9.02
C PRO A 26 5.07 -5.71 9.02
N ARG A 27 5.83 -4.64 9.24
CA ARG A 27 5.36 -3.25 9.25
C ARG A 27 4.92 -2.81 7.86
N ILE A 28 5.65 -3.21 6.82
CA ILE A 28 5.32 -2.91 5.42
C ILE A 28 4.07 -3.67 5.00
N LEU A 29 3.95 -4.93 5.40
CA LEU A 29 2.73 -5.73 5.20
C LEU A 29 1.51 -5.09 5.88
N GLN A 30 1.65 -4.67 7.14
CA GLN A 30 0.57 -4.00 7.87
C GLN A 30 0.19 -2.67 7.22
N ALA A 31 1.18 -1.86 6.81
CA ALA A 31 0.94 -0.59 6.12
C ALA A 31 0.24 -0.81 4.77
N THR A 32 0.64 -1.84 4.02
CA THR A 32 0.02 -2.22 2.74
C THR A 32 -1.46 -2.57 2.93
N LYS A 33 -1.79 -3.37 3.96
CA LYS A 33 -3.20 -3.71 4.29
C LYS A 33 -4.03 -2.45 4.58
N ARG A 34 -3.47 -1.45 5.28
CA ARG A 34 -4.14 -0.16 5.53
C ARG A 34 -4.26 0.68 4.26
N LEU A 35 -3.21 0.73 3.44
CA LEU A 35 -3.17 1.52 2.22
C LEU A 35 -4.26 1.09 1.22
N VAL A 36 -4.43 -0.22 1.02
CA VAL A 36 -5.48 -0.78 0.14
C VAL A 36 -6.88 -0.52 0.70
N LYS A 37 -7.04 -0.52 2.03
CA LYS A 37 -8.34 -0.27 2.67
C LYS A 37 -8.75 1.20 2.66
N GLU A 38 -7.78 2.11 2.77
CA GLU A 38 -8.03 3.54 3.03
C GLU A 38 -7.81 4.45 1.82
N THR A 39 -7.27 3.92 0.70
CA THR A 39 -6.91 4.71 -0.49
C THR A 39 -7.15 3.92 -1.78
N GLU A 40 -7.09 4.60 -2.94
CA GLU A 40 -7.12 3.98 -4.28
C GLU A 40 -5.73 3.55 -4.77
N VAL A 41 -4.70 3.63 -3.92
CA VAL A 41 -3.33 3.24 -4.30
C VAL A 41 -3.25 1.72 -4.40
N ILE A 42 -2.57 1.26 -5.45
CA ILE A 42 -2.30 -0.16 -5.71
C ILE A 42 -0.84 -0.44 -5.32
N PRO A 43 -0.57 -0.96 -4.10
CA PRO A 43 0.77 -1.38 -3.73
C PRO A 43 1.19 -2.63 -4.51
N VAL A 44 2.46 -2.68 -4.89
CA VAL A 44 3.12 -3.82 -5.53
C VAL A 44 4.24 -4.27 -4.61
N LEU A 45 4.00 -5.35 -3.87
CA LEU A 45 5.00 -5.92 -2.96
C LEU A 45 6.01 -6.77 -3.74
N LEU A 46 7.30 -6.61 -3.42
CA LEU A 46 8.34 -7.52 -3.86
C LEU A 46 8.78 -8.40 -2.68
N GLY A 47 9.04 -9.67 -2.95
CA GLY A 47 9.44 -10.65 -1.94
C GLY A 47 9.09 -12.07 -2.38
N ASN A 48 9.44 -13.07 -1.57
CA ASN A 48 9.02 -14.45 -1.83
C ASN A 48 7.51 -14.60 -1.52
N PRO A 49 6.66 -15.00 -2.50
CA PRO A 49 5.23 -15.22 -2.29
C PRO A 49 4.90 -16.19 -1.15
N GLU A 50 5.75 -17.18 -0.88
CA GLU A 50 5.51 -18.15 0.21
C GLU A 50 5.73 -17.54 1.60
N LYS A 51 6.57 -16.51 1.70
CA LYS A 51 6.84 -15.78 2.94
C LYS A 51 5.88 -14.60 3.15
N LEU A 52 5.29 -14.11 2.06
CA LEU A 52 4.26 -13.09 2.06
C LEU A 52 2.95 -13.72 2.54
N ASN A 53 2.73 -13.75 3.86
CA ASN A 53 1.46 -14.21 4.42
C ASN A 53 0.36 -13.15 4.21
N LEU A 54 -0.22 -13.15 3.00
CA LEU A 54 -1.26 -12.21 2.56
C LEU A 54 -2.69 -12.65 2.94
N SER A 55 -2.80 -13.72 3.72
CA SER A 55 -4.07 -14.22 4.28
C SER A 55 -4.79 -13.19 5.16
#